data_AF-H1AEK2-F1
#
_entry.id   AF-H1AEK2-F1
#
_cell.length_a   1.000
_cell.length_b   1.000
_cell.length_c   1.000
_cell.angle_alpha   90.00
_cell.angle_beta   90.00
_cell.angle_gamma   90.00
#
_symmetry.space_group_name_H-M   'P 1'
#
loop_
_entity.id
_entity.type
_entity.pdbx_description
1 polymer ?
#
loop_
_entity_poly.entity_id
_entity_poly.type
_entity_poly.pdbx_seq_one_letter_code
_entity_poly.pdbx_strand_id
1 'polypeptide(L)' 'LSMREEGGFEVIKKAILNLALRHKVHISAYGEGNERRLTGKHETASINDFSWGVANRGCSVRVGRETEQQGK' A
#
# COMPACT_ATOMS: atom_id res chain seq x y z
N LEU A 1 -9.48 -16.12 3.47
CA LEU A 1 -8.48 -16.94 2.74
C LEU A 1 -8.38 -16.53 1.26
N SER A 2 -9.42 -15.92 0.68
CA SER A 2 -9.50 -15.47 -0.72
C SER A 2 -8.30 -14.72 -1.31
N MET A 3 -7.53 -13.95 -0.52
CA MET A 3 -6.32 -13.30 -1.05
C MET A 3 -5.16 -14.27 -1.29
N ARG A 4 -5.10 -15.38 -0.54
CA ARG A 4 -4.02 -16.38 -0.58
C ARG A 4 -4.34 -17.59 -1.48
N GLU A 5 -5.51 -17.58 -2.11
CA GLU A 5 -5.99 -18.58 -3.05
C GLU A 5 -5.66 -18.16 -4.48
N GLU A 6 -5.74 -19.08 -5.45
CA GLU A 6 -5.43 -18.75 -6.85
C GLU A 6 -6.35 -17.65 -7.39
N GLY A 7 -5.75 -16.65 -8.05
CA GLY A 7 -6.45 -15.42 -8.46
C GLY A 7 -6.61 -14.38 -7.33
N GLY A 8 -6.10 -14.67 -6.13
CA GLY A 8 -6.17 -13.79 -4.97
C GLY A 8 -5.50 -12.43 -5.16
N PHE A 9 -4.57 -12.30 -6.11
CA PHE A 9 -3.95 -11.03 -6.45
C PHE A 9 -4.95 -9.95 -6.91
N GLU A 10 -6.05 -10.33 -7.57
CA GLU A 10 -7.12 -9.37 -7.93
C GLU A 10 -7.87 -8.88 -6.68
N VAL A 11 -8.04 -9.75 -5.69
CA VAL A 11 -8.60 -9.37 -4.39
C VAL A 11 -7.67 -8.41 -3.66
N ILE A 12 -6.35 -8.63 -3.72
CA ILE A 12 -5.33 -7.73 -3.19
C ILE A 12 -5.42 -6.35 -3.86
N LYS A 13 -5.43 -6.30 -5.20
CA LYS A 13 -5.58 -5.03 -5.95
C LYS A 13 -6.85 -4.27 -5.54
N LYS A 14 -7.99 -4.97 -5.46
CA LYS A 14 -9.26 -4.38 -5.03
C LYS A 14 -9.20 -3.82 -3.60
N ALA A 15 -8.54 -4.52 -2.68
CA ALA A 15 -8.34 -4.04 -1.33
C ALA A 15 -7.45 -2.79 -1.28
N ILE A 16 -6.38 -2.75 -2.07
CA ILE A 16 -5.50 -1.57 -2.20
C ILE A 16 -6.28 -0.35 -2.71
N LEU A 17 -7.14 -0.52 -3.72
CA LEU A 17 -8.00 0.56 -4.21
C LEU A 17 -8.94 1.09 -3.13
N ASN A 18 -9.52 0.21 -2.32
CA ASN A 18 -10.38 0.62 -1.20
C ASN A 18 -9.59 1.40 -0.13
N LEU A 19 -8.33 1.04 0.13
CA LEU A 19 -7.45 1.81 1.03
C LEU A 19 -7.16 3.20 0.47
N ALA A 20 -6.92 3.31 -0.84
CA ALA A 20 -6.67 4.58 -1.51
C ALA A 20 -7.82 5.58 -1.30
N LEU A 21 -9.07 5.11 -1.40
CA LEU A 21 -10.27 5.94 -1.20
C LEU A 21 -10.37 6.53 0.22
N ARG A 22 -9.74 5.90 1.21
CA ARG A 22 -9.79 6.32 2.61
C ARG A 22 -8.44 6.78 3.15
N HIS A 23 -7.46 7.05 2.27
CA HIS A 23 -6.08 7.40 2.63
C HIS A 23 -6.00 8.48 3.72
N LYS A 24 -6.71 9.60 3.57
CA LYS A 24 -6.72 10.71 4.55
C LYS A 24 -7.21 10.28 5.93
N VAL A 25 -8.25 9.45 5.97
CA VAL A 25 -8.80 8.92 7.23
C VAL A 25 -7.78 8.00 7.89
N HIS A 26 -7.13 7.13 7.13
CA HIS A 26 -6.07 6.26 7.66
C HIS A 26 -4.87 7.06 8.17
N ILE A 27 -4.38 8.05 7.42
CA ILE A 27 -3.26 8.91 7.85
C ILE A 27 -3.56 9.60 9.18
N SER A 28 -4.78 10.12 9.38
CA SER A 28 -5.16 10.76 10.65
C SER A 28 -5.10 9.83 11.87
N ALA A 29 -5.20 8.51 11.65
CA ALA A 29 -5.17 7.49 12.70
C ALA A 29 -3.80 6.78 12.83
N TYR A 30 -2.88 6.94 11.87
CA TYR A 30 -1.60 6.24 11.84
C TYR A 30 -0.54 6.82 12.79
N GLY A 31 -0.89 7.88 13.53
CA GLY A 31 -0.07 8.48 14.57
C GLY A 31 0.38 9.90 14.22
N GLU A 32 0.48 10.72 15.27
CA GLU A 32 0.96 12.09 15.20
C GLU A 32 2.46 12.13 14.84
N GLY A 33 2.89 13.16 14.11
CA GLY A 33 4.30 13.35 13.73
C GLY A 33 4.71 12.63 12.44
N ASN A 34 3.82 11.85 11.83
CA ASN A 34 4.10 11.13 10.59
C ASN A 34 4.42 12.05 9.41
N GLU A 35 3.99 13.31 9.43
CA GLU A 35 4.32 14.31 8.42
C GLU A 35 5.84 14.56 8.29
N ARG A 36 6.60 14.35 9.38
CA ARG A 36 8.07 14.45 9.36
C ARG A 36 8.75 13.25 8.71
N ARG A 37 8.05 12.11 8.64
CA ARG A 37 8.58 10.84 8.12
C ARG A 37 8.11 10.56 6.69
N LEU A 38 6.80 10.68 6.44
CA LEU A 38 6.14 10.37 5.17
C LEU A 38 6.32 11.50 4.16
N THR A 39 7.55 11.68 3.70
CA THR A 39 7.98 12.81 2.87
C THR A 39 8.18 12.44 1.39
N GLY A 40 8.01 11.16 1.04
CA GLY A 40 8.37 10.66 -0.29
C GLY A 40 9.86 10.31 -0.45
N LYS A 41 10.67 10.52 0.60
CA LYS A 41 12.10 10.21 0.63
C LYS A 41 12.38 9.06 1.58
N HIS A 42 13.58 8.48 1.50
CA HIS A 42 14.07 7.46 2.44
C HIS A 42 13.14 6.25 2.59
N GLU A 43 12.74 5.65 1.47
CA GLU A 43 11.83 4.49 1.45
C GLU A 43 10.46 4.77 2.10
N THR A 44 9.93 5.98 1.92
CA THR A 44 8.57 6.34 2.32
C THR A 44 7.83 7.01 1.17
N ALA A 45 6.49 6.92 1.18
CA ALA A 45 5.63 7.72 0.32
C ALA A 45 5.32 9.08 0.94
N SER A 46 4.90 10.03 0.10
CA SER A 46 4.31 11.30 0.51
C SER A 46 3.07 11.07 1.37
N ILE A 47 2.92 11.83 2.46
CA ILE A 47 1.73 11.76 3.32
C ILE A 47 0.45 12.15 2.58
N ASN A 48 0.55 12.97 1.55
CA ASN A 48 -0.60 13.51 0.82
C ASN A 48 -1.08 12.60 -0.30
N ASP A 49 -0.19 11.74 -0.82
CA ASP A 49 -0.45 10.94 -2.01
C ASP A 49 -0.54 9.45 -1.66
N PHE A 50 -1.51 8.76 -2.27
CA PHE A 50 -1.57 7.31 -2.18
C PHE A 50 -0.94 6.69 -3.42
N SER A 51 0.02 5.79 -3.22
CA SER A 51 0.63 5.02 -4.28
C SER A 51 0.83 3.58 -3.83
N TRP A 52 0.88 2.66 -4.78
CA TRP A 52 1.22 1.27 -4.50
C TRP A 52 2.06 0.71 -5.65
N GLY A 53 2.79 -0.37 -5.38
CA GLY A 53 3.55 -1.04 -6.42
C GLY A 53 4.17 -2.35 -5.98
N VAL A 54 4.61 -3.13 -6.97
CA VAL A 54 5.32 -4.38 -6.72
C VAL A 54 6.80 -4.10 -6.52
N ALA A 55 7.35 -4.64 -5.43
CA ALA A 55 8.74 -4.42 -5.01
C ALA A 55 9.15 -2.94 -4.78
N ASN A 56 8.20 -2.01 -4.83
CA ASN A 56 8.48 -0.59 -4.66
C ASN A 56 8.51 -0.23 -3.17
N ARG A 57 9.64 0.29 -2.68
CA ARG A 57 9.80 0.71 -1.28
C ARG A 57 9.35 2.15 -1.02
N GLY A 58 9.25 2.97 -2.07
CA GLY A 58 8.84 4.38 -1.96
C GLY A 58 7.34 4.61 -2.08
N CYS A 59 6.52 3.55 -2.14
CA CYS A 59 5.06 3.67 -2.25
C CYS A 59 4.36 3.43 -0.92
N SER A 60 3.10 3.86 -0.82
CA SER A 60 2.28 3.76 0.40
C SER A 60 1.96 2.30 0.75
N VAL A 61 1.70 1.45 -0.26
CA VAL A 61 1.49 0.00 -0.09
C VAL A 61 2.38 -0.79 -1.05
N ARG A 62 3.22 -1.67 -0.51
CA ARG A 62 4.09 -2.54 -1.30
C ARG A 62 3.54 -3.96 -1.39
N VAL A 63 3.46 -4.51 -2.60
CA VAL A 63 3.27 -5.94 -2.82
C VAL A 63 4.62 -6.60 -3.13
N GLY A 64 4.88 -7.79 -2.58
CA GLY A 64 6.12 -8.52 -2.85
C GLY A 64 6.18 -9.06 -4.28
N ARG A 65 7.38 -9.18 -4.87
CA ARG A 65 7.55 -9.81 -6.19
C ARG A 65 7.02 -11.23 -6.21
N GLU A 66 7.25 -11.98 -5.14
CA GLU A 66 6.79 -13.35 -5.01
C GLU A 66 5.26 -13.45 -5.02
N THR A 67 4.56 -12.58 -4.29
CA THR A 67 3.09 -12.49 -4.28
C THR A 67 2.51 -12.18 -5.66
N GLU A 68 3.13 -11.24 -6.40
CA GLU A 68 2.74 -10.98 -7.79
C GLU A 68 2.97 -12.21 -8.68
N GLN A 69 4.15 -12.84 -8.57
CA GLN A 69 4.51 -14.01 -9.36
C GLN A 69 3.60 -15.23 -9.08
N GLN A 70 3.20 -15.42 -7.82
CA GLN A 70 2.28 -16.49 -7.41
C GLN A 70 0.81 -16.18 -7.72
N GLY A 71 0.49 -14.91 -8.02
CA GLY A 71 -0.88 -14.46 -8.27
C GLY A 71 -1.79 -14.52 -7.04
N LYS A 72 -1.22 -14.55 -5.82
CA LYS A 72 -1.91 -14.69 -4.53
C LYS A 72 -1.00 -14.33 -3.34
#